data_AF-A0AAF0DJT7-F1
#
_entry.id   AF-A0AAF0DJT7-F1
#
_cell.length_a   1.000
_cell.length_b   1.000
_cell.length_c   1.000
_cell.angle_alpha   90.00
_cell.angle_beta   90.00
_cell.angle_gamma   90.00
#
_symmetry.space_group_name_H-M   'P 1'
#
loop_
_entity.id
_entity.type
_entity.pdbx_description
1 polymer ?
#
loop_
_entity_poly.entity_id
_entity_poly.type
_entity_poly.pdbx_seq_one_letter_code
_entity_poly.pdbx_strand_id
1 'polypeptide(L)'
;MPLQFTAAPSSRIKKAGTRNPKRNSPFGLQRRIKPSSRSPAQTSQGQAKVDSGSHGGYGDAYNGDQLPDIGPSHHVAETTLVSNVIQAIQHVQSTMFIDIPASRTGMNSTRIAEVLNFRRSLPPVVSIAHVHVLLNAPTKVEREIVDLIDSTRLRRLFIPGRGSALAGLGDCLILVEDWELLVLSSASLEESLKEKFIQVLRSNTKSSAVSATYFTAEESSALVRAGFLVSPSSLAKNAPSSINPSTTILCSTKQMANIATPEDQPSNKRSFRDSSMILSVPNLGPYLRLLSAARSQMLSILERSKYSEAPLYLLKDRWDGAVESQTQFGAAKRARGEVSGVLPGRTKKWKELYGMNFRWALEEAVGAGLIEMFDTGSVGPGVRRL
;
A
#
# COMPACT_ATOMS: atom_id res chain seq x y z
N MET A 1 -20.50 -56.06 26.92
CA MET A 1 -21.95 -55.85 26.83
C MET A 1 -22.22 -54.44 26.30
N PRO A 2 -23.12 -54.28 25.31
CA PRO A 2 -23.18 -53.12 24.42
C PRO A 2 -23.96 -51.93 24.99
N LEU A 3 -23.62 -50.75 24.44
CA LEU A 3 -24.15 -49.42 24.74
C LEU A 3 -25.63 -49.26 24.34
N GLN A 4 -26.45 -48.64 25.19
CA GLN A 4 -27.79 -48.16 24.82
C GLN A 4 -27.85 -46.63 24.89
N PHE A 5 -28.02 -46.03 23.71
CA PHE A 5 -28.34 -44.63 23.48
C PHE A 5 -29.85 -44.41 23.69
N THR A 6 -30.23 -43.40 24.47
CA THR A 6 -31.59 -42.86 24.48
C THR A 6 -31.56 -41.42 23.97
N ALA A 7 -32.00 -41.23 22.73
CA ALA A 7 -32.17 -39.92 22.10
C ALA A 7 -33.51 -39.29 22.55
N ALA A 8 -33.45 -38.05 23.02
CA ALA A 8 -34.64 -37.25 23.33
C ALA A 8 -35.35 -36.80 22.03
N PRO A 9 -36.69 -36.80 21.97
CA PRO A 9 -37.44 -36.43 20.76
C PRO A 9 -37.45 -34.91 20.56
N SER A 10 -36.82 -34.45 19.47
CA SER A 10 -36.92 -33.07 18.96
C SER A 10 -38.30 -32.83 18.34
N SER A 11 -39.03 -31.82 18.82
CA SER A 11 -40.31 -31.39 18.30
C SER A 11 -40.19 -30.75 16.91
N ARG A 12 -40.77 -31.40 15.90
CA ARG A 12 -40.80 -30.94 14.51
C ARG A 12 -42.04 -30.08 14.27
N ILE A 13 -41.91 -28.76 14.38
CA ILE A 13 -42.96 -27.82 13.98
C ILE A 13 -43.03 -27.75 12.45
N LYS A 14 -44.15 -28.22 11.88
CA LYS A 14 -44.50 -28.03 10.46
C LYS A 14 -45.17 -26.66 10.30
N LYS A 15 -44.55 -25.72 9.60
CA LYS A 15 -45.24 -24.48 9.17
C LYS A 15 -46.18 -24.79 8.01
N ALA A 16 -47.45 -24.41 8.15
CA ALA A 16 -48.47 -24.51 7.11
C ALA A 16 -48.14 -23.60 5.92
N GLY A 17 -48.36 -24.11 4.70
CA GLY A 17 -48.13 -23.38 3.46
C GLY A 17 -49.08 -22.20 3.29
N THR A 18 -48.54 -20.99 3.24
CA THR A 18 -49.30 -19.77 2.96
C THR A 18 -49.63 -19.72 1.46
N ARG A 19 -50.91 -19.86 1.11
CA ARG A 19 -51.45 -19.56 -0.23
C ARG A 19 -51.39 -18.05 -0.43
N ASN A 20 -50.56 -17.57 -1.36
CA ASN A 20 -50.55 -16.16 -1.77
C ASN A 20 -51.84 -15.83 -2.56
N PRO A 21 -52.59 -14.78 -2.20
CA PRO A 21 -53.64 -14.24 -3.05
C PRO A 21 -53.01 -13.56 -4.28
N LYS A 22 -53.55 -13.85 -5.47
CA LYS A 22 -53.13 -13.23 -6.74
C LYS A 22 -53.38 -11.71 -6.65
N ARG A 23 -52.31 -10.92 -6.63
CA ARG A 23 -52.37 -9.46 -6.85
C ARG A 23 -52.62 -9.18 -8.33
N ASN A 24 -53.74 -8.56 -8.66
CA ASN A 24 -54.00 -7.98 -9.97
C ASN A 24 -53.10 -6.75 -10.16
N SER A 25 -52.03 -6.87 -10.95
CA SER A 25 -51.23 -5.71 -11.38
C SER A 25 -51.81 -5.10 -12.66
N PRO A 26 -51.98 -3.76 -12.75
CA PRO A 26 -52.56 -3.09 -13.91
C PRO A 26 -51.67 -3.10 -15.18
N PHE A 27 -50.46 -3.67 -15.10
CA PHE A 27 -49.54 -3.80 -16.23
C PHE A 27 -49.47 -5.23 -16.82
N GLY A 28 -50.35 -6.15 -16.36
CA GLY A 28 -50.38 -7.54 -16.84
C GLY A 28 -50.85 -7.73 -18.28
N LEU A 29 -51.37 -6.68 -18.92
CA LEU A 29 -51.86 -6.69 -20.32
C LEU A 29 -50.84 -6.11 -21.31
N GLN A 30 -49.64 -5.72 -20.87
CA GLN A 30 -48.61 -5.19 -21.77
C GLN A 30 -47.90 -6.35 -22.50
N ARG A 31 -47.89 -6.29 -23.84
CA ARG A 31 -47.34 -7.32 -24.72
C ARG A 31 -45.83 -7.47 -24.49
N ARG A 32 -45.41 -8.62 -23.96
CA ARG A 32 -43.99 -8.92 -23.72
C ARG A 32 -43.30 -9.27 -25.05
N ILE A 33 -42.58 -8.33 -25.64
CA ILE A 33 -41.78 -8.56 -26.85
C ILE A 33 -40.45 -9.22 -26.42
N LYS A 34 -40.17 -10.41 -26.97
CA LYS A 34 -38.88 -11.10 -26.77
C LYS A 34 -37.80 -10.45 -27.64
N PRO A 35 -36.56 -10.24 -27.14
CA PRO A 35 -35.45 -9.83 -27.98
C PRO A 35 -35.10 -11.00 -28.93
N SER A 36 -35.19 -10.72 -30.23
CA SER A 36 -34.88 -11.68 -31.29
C SER A 36 -33.40 -12.05 -31.29
N SER A 37 -33.17 -13.35 -31.40
CA SER A 37 -31.89 -14.02 -31.59
C SER A 37 -31.20 -13.60 -32.89
N ARG A 38 -29.92 -13.22 -32.78
CA ARG A 38 -28.97 -13.11 -33.91
C ARG A 38 -28.77 -14.45 -34.62
N SER A 39 -28.58 -14.40 -35.94
CA SER A 39 -27.74 -15.28 -36.80
C SER A 39 -27.71 -14.70 -38.25
N PRO A 40 -26.78 -15.11 -39.15
CA PRO A 40 -25.55 -14.34 -39.43
C PRO A 40 -25.32 -13.98 -40.92
N ALA A 41 -24.30 -13.14 -41.14
CA ALA A 41 -23.44 -13.00 -42.33
C ALA A 41 -24.06 -12.81 -43.72
N GLN A 42 -23.68 -11.72 -44.38
CA GLN A 42 -23.02 -11.79 -45.70
C GLN A 42 -22.24 -10.50 -46.02
N THR A 43 -21.07 -10.76 -46.60
CA THR A 43 -20.01 -9.92 -47.18
C THR A 43 -20.46 -8.84 -48.17
N SER A 44 -19.84 -7.67 -48.12
CA SER A 44 -19.30 -6.99 -49.31
C SER A 44 -18.35 -5.84 -48.97
N GLN A 45 -17.35 -5.72 -49.82
CA GLN A 45 -16.17 -4.86 -49.84
C GLN A 45 -16.43 -3.34 -49.74
N GLY A 46 -15.44 -2.65 -49.16
CA GLY A 46 -14.80 -1.45 -49.73
C GLY A 46 -15.61 -0.15 -49.79
N GLN A 47 -15.25 0.82 -48.95
CA GLN A 47 -14.86 2.17 -49.39
C GLN A 47 -14.56 3.08 -48.19
N ALA A 48 -13.43 3.77 -48.28
CA ALA A 48 -13.08 4.89 -47.41
C ALA A 48 -14.08 6.04 -47.61
N LYS A 49 -14.57 6.60 -46.49
CA LYS A 49 -15.16 7.94 -46.46
C LYS A 49 -14.71 8.64 -45.19
N VAL A 50 -13.95 9.71 -45.40
CA VAL A 50 -13.83 10.83 -44.47
C VAL A 50 -15.17 11.55 -44.50
N ASP A 51 -15.78 11.78 -43.33
CA ASP A 51 -16.66 12.94 -43.19
C ASP A 51 -16.66 13.50 -41.77
N SER A 52 -16.65 14.81 -41.76
CA SER A 52 -16.66 15.73 -40.64
C SER A 52 -18.05 15.89 -40.02
N GLY A 53 -18.11 16.13 -38.71
CA GLY A 53 -19.08 17.07 -38.13
C GLY A 53 -20.07 16.55 -37.07
N SER A 54 -19.92 17.13 -35.87
CA SER A 54 -20.99 17.65 -35.00
C SER A 54 -21.59 16.78 -33.87
N HIS A 55 -21.14 17.14 -32.66
CA HIS A 55 -21.82 17.26 -31.36
C HIS A 55 -23.17 16.57 -31.06
N GLY A 56 -23.15 15.84 -29.95
CA GLY A 56 -24.17 15.97 -28.90
C GLY A 56 -24.52 14.66 -28.18
N GLY A 57 -24.11 14.52 -26.91
CA GLY A 57 -24.69 13.51 -26.03
C GLY A 57 -23.72 12.96 -24.99
N TYR A 58 -23.82 13.49 -23.77
CA TYR A 58 -23.11 13.07 -22.58
C TYR A 58 -23.02 11.55 -22.38
N GLY A 59 -21.78 11.07 -22.21
CA GLY A 59 -21.48 9.84 -21.46
C GLY A 59 -21.31 8.58 -22.29
N ASP A 60 -20.22 8.45 -23.04
CA ASP A 60 -19.54 7.16 -23.16
C ASP A 60 -18.09 7.30 -23.64
N ALA A 61 -17.27 6.37 -23.18
CA ALA A 61 -16.01 5.90 -23.74
C ALA A 61 -14.94 6.94 -24.14
N TYR A 62 -13.91 7.06 -23.29
CA TYR A 62 -12.56 7.12 -23.84
C TYR A 62 -12.43 5.93 -24.80
N ASN A 63 -12.45 6.20 -26.10
CA ASN A 63 -12.03 5.21 -27.09
C ASN A 63 -10.61 4.83 -26.69
N GLY A 64 -10.35 3.53 -26.54
CA GLY A 64 -9.07 2.98 -26.12
C GLY A 64 -7.99 3.16 -27.19
N ASP A 65 -7.74 4.40 -27.57
CA ASP A 65 -6.60 4.86 -28.33
C ASP A 65 -5.48 5.20 -27.35
N GLN A 66 -4.25 5.06 -27.83
CA GLN A 66 -3.07 5.29 -27.00
C GLN A 66 -3.02 6.76 -26.62
N LEU A 67 -2.66 7.06 -25.37
CA LEU A 67 -2.57 8.45 -24.95
C LEU A 67 -1.37 9.11 -25.65
N PRO A 68 -1.51 10.35 -26.15
CA PRO A 68 -0.37 11.09 -26.66
C PRO A 68 0.62 11.29 -25.51
N ASP A 69 1.91 11.13 -25.82
CA ASP A 69 3.00 11.24 -24.87
C ASP A 69 3.88 12.43 -25.24
N ILE A 70 3.79 13.50 -24.45
CA ILE A 70 4.55 14.74 -24.63
C ILE A 70 5.84 14.72 -23.78
N GLY A 71 6.01 13.70 -22.93
CA GLY A 71 7.16 13.54 -22.05
C GLY A 71 6.78 13.37 -20.58
N PRO A 72 7.78 13.27 -19.68
CA PRO A 72 7.57 13.02 -18.26
C PRO A 72 6.79 14.15 -17.58
N SER A 73 5.81 13.80 -16.76
CA SER A 73 4.97 14.76 -16.04
C SER A 73 5.49 14.98 -14.62
N HIS A 74 5.60 16.24 -14.21
CA HIS A 74 5.94 16.63 -12.84
C HIS A 74 4.70 16.98 -11.98
N HIS A 75 3.51 16.53 -12.41
CA HIS A 75 2.23 16.86 -11.79
C HIS A 75 2.18 16.68 -10.26
N VAL A 76 2.82 15.63 -9.73
CA VAL A 76 2.87 15.39 -8.29
C VAL A 76 3.64 16.49 -7.57
N ALA A 77 4.84 16.83 -8.03
CA ALA A 77 5.68 17.84 -7.42
C ALA A 77 5.05 19.25 -7.55
N GLU A 78 4.47 19.56 -8.71
CA GLU A 78 3.81 20.84 -8.96
C GLU A 78 2.56 21.08 -8.11
N THR A 79 1.82 20.01 -7.80
CA THR A 79 0.59 20.11 -7.01
C THR A 79 0.81 19.92 -5.51
N THR A 80 2.03 19.61 -5.07
CA THR A 80 2.37 19.41 -3.66
C THR A 80 3.09 20.65 -3.12
N LEU A 81 2.54 21.26 -2.06
CA LEU A 81 3.12 22.46 -1.43
C LEU A 81 4.14 22.08 -0.35
N VAL A 82 5.18 21.34 -0.72
CA VAL A 82 6.20 20.85 0.19
C VAL A 82 7.57 21.25 -0.33
N SER A 83 8.42 21.78 0.55
CA SER A 83 9.72 22.35 0.17
C SER A 83 10.94 21.64 0.78
N ASN A 84 10.74 20.98 1.92
CA ASN A 84 11.81 20.39 2.74
C ASN A 84 11.48 18.93 3.07
N VAL A 85 12.50 18.14 3.42
CA VAL A 85 12.38 16.70 3.73
C VAL A 85 11.44 16.46 4.90
N ILE A 86 11.53 17.25 5.97
CA ILE A 86 10.67 17.09 7.15
C ILE A 86 9.20 17.35 6.78
N GLN A 87 8.93 18.40 6.00
CA GLN A 87 7.58 18.70 5.53
C GLN A 87 7.05 17.57 4.64
N ALA A 88 7.93 16.96 3.82
CA ALA A 88 7.56 15.81 2.99
C ALA A 88 7.18 14.60 3.84
N ILE A 89 7.98 14.26 4.86
CA ILE A 89 7.68 13.17 5.78
C ILE A 89 6.32 13.39 6.47
N GLN A 90 6.10 14.59 7.00
CA GLN A 90 4.83 14.96 7.66
C GLN A 90 3.65 14.91 6.69
N HIS A 91 3.84 15.36 5.44
CA HIS A 91 2.83 15.29 4.39
C HIS A 91 2.46 13.83 4.06
N VAL A 92 3.46 12.97 3.86
CA VAL A 92 3.24 11.55 3.55
C VAL A 92 2.52 10.86 4.70
N GLN A 93 2.91 11.11 5.95
CA GLN A 93 2.26 10.50 7.11
C GLN A 93 0.80 10.97 7.27
N SER A 94 0.53 12.27 7.10
CA SER A 94 -0.82 12.85 7.30
C SER A 94 -1.81 12.53 6.17
N THR A 95 -1.33 12.29 4.95
CA THR A 95 -2.18 12.07 3.77
C THR A 95 -2.38 10.61 3.39
N MET A 96 -1.75 9.67 4.11
CA MET A 96 -1.78 8.24 3.81
C MET A 96 -3.20 7.66 3.71
N PHE A 97 -4.10 8.12 4.57
CA PHE A 97 -5.47 7.64 4.63
C PHE A 97 -6.47 8.75 4.43
N ILE A 98 -7.61 8.40 3.85
CA ILE A 98 -8.77 9.28 3.80
C ILE A 98 -9.62 9.03 5.05
N ASP A 99 -10.26 10.10 5.52
CA ASP A 99 -11.18 10.05 6.64
C ASP A 99 -12.34 9.09 6.38
N ILE A 100 -12.81 8.46 7.46
CA ILE A 100 -13.96 7.57 7.39
C ILE A 100 -15.20 8.43 7.09
N PRO A 101 -15.97 8.16 6.01
CA PRO A 101 -17.15 8.96 5.69
C PRO A 101 -18.12 9.03 6.87
N ALA A 102 -18.59 10.23 7.22
CA ALA A 102 -19.46 10.42 8.39
C ALA A 102 -20.83 9.73 8.27
N SER A 103 -21.29 9.47 7.05
CA SER A 103 -22.56 8.77 6.80
C SER A 103 -22.41 7.74 5.69
N ARG A 104 -23.24 6.68 5.76
CA ARG A 104 -23.36 5.62 4.73
C ARG A 104 -22.03 4.98 4.33
N THR A 105 -21.13 4.75 5.28
CA THR A 105 -19.90 3.98 5.04
C THR A 105 -20.20 2.57 4.54
N GLY A 106 -21.32 1.97 4.93
CA GLY A 106 -21.58 0.55 4.69
C GLY A 106 -20.64 -0.37 5.49
N MET A 107 -19.95 0.17 6.51
CA MET A 107 -19.12 -0.58 7.46
C MET A 107 -19.85 -0.69 8.79
N ASN A 108 -19.76 -1.85 9.44
CA ASN A 108 -20.24 -1.99 10.81
C ASN A 108 -19.25 -1.34 11.80
N SER A 109 -19.67 -1.18 13.05
CA SER A 109 -18.85 -0.56 14.10
C SER A 109 -17.55 -1.33 14.35
N THR A 110 -17.58 -2.68 14.30
CA THR A 110 -16.38 -3.51 14.47
C THR A 110 -15.36 -3.25 13.37
N ARG A 111 -15.80 -3.17 12.12
CA ARG A 111 -14.91 -2.87 10.98
C ARG A 111 -14.33 -1.47 11.07
N ILE A 112 -15.11 -0.49 11.52
CA ILE A 112 -14.62 0.88 11.74
C ILE A 112 -13.52 0.87 12.81
N ALA A 113 -13.74 0.17 13.93
CA ALA A 113 -12.74 0.04 14.99
C ALA A 113 -11.47 -0.68 14.51
N GLU A 114 -11.61 -1.77 13.74
CA GLU A 114 -10.48 -2.45 13.09
C GLU A 114 -9.66 -1.51 12.22
N VAL A 115 -10.31 -0.69 11.38
CA VAL A 115 -9.64 0.26 10.51
C VAL A 115 -8.87 1.30 11.32
N LEU A 116 -9.50 1.89 12.34
CA LEU A 116 -8.86 2.90 13.17
C LEU A 116 -7.69 2.33 13.98
N ASN A 117 -7.86 1.14 14.56
CA ASN A 117 -6.80 0.46 15.32
C ASN A 117 -5.63 0.06 14.41
N PHE A 118 -5.93 -0.46 13.21
CA PHE A 118 -4.89 -0.80 12.25
C PHE A 118 -4.10 0.44 11.84
N ARG A 119 -4.76 1.54 11.45
CA ARG A 119 -4.10 2.80 11.10
C ARG A 119 -3.23 3.34 12.23
N ARG A 120 -3.73 3.33 13.47
CA ARG A 120 -2.98 3.75 14.66
C ARG A 120 -1.75 2.86 14.94
N SER A 121 -1.83 1.58 14.59
CA SER A 121 -0.73 0.64 14.83
C SER A 121 0.42 0.78 13.83
N LEU A 122 0.24 1.49 12.71
CA LEU A 122 1.28 1.60 11.69
C LEU A 122 2.46 2.46 12.17
N PRO A 123 3.70 2.06 11.85
CA PRO A 123 4.87 2.86 12.18
C PRO A 123 4.91 4.15 11.35
N PRO A 124 5.41 5.27 11.91
CA PRO A 124 5.56 6.57 11.24
C PRO A 124 6.79 6.59 10.32
N VAL A 125 6.90 5.59 9.43
CA VAL A 125 8.01 5.48 8.47
C VAL A 125 7.58 5.93 7.09
N VAL A 126 8.51 6.53 6.35
CA VAL A 126 8.29 7.04 5.00
C VAL A 126 9.38 6.51 4.08
N SER A 127 9.03 6.10 2.85
CA SER A 127 10.03 5.66 1.87
C SER A 127 10.81 6.86 1.32
N ILE A 128 12.12 6.68 1.11
CA ILE A 128 12.94 7.73 0.47
C ILE A 128 12.43 8.03 -0.96
N ALA A 129 11.99 6.98 -1.66
CA ALA A 129 11.37 7.07 -2.97
C ALA A 129 10.16 8.03 -3.01
N HIS A 130 9.28 7.97 -2.01
CA HIS A 130 8.13 8.88 -1.91
C HIS A 130 8.58 10.33 -1.72
N VAL A 131 9.58 10.57 -0.87
CA VAL A 131 10.14 11.93 -0.64
C VAL A 131 10.72 12.52 -1.93
N HIS A 132 11.48 11.72 -2.70
CA HIS A 132 12.05 12.16 -3.98
C HIS A 132 10.99 12.56 -4.99
N VAL A 133 9.88 11.80 -5.06
CA VAL A 133 8.76 12.10 -5.94
C VAL A 133 8.08 13.42 -5.59
N LEU A 134 7.98 13.77 -4.30
CA LEU A 134 7.36 15.02 -3.87
C LEU A 134 8.24 16.24 -4.13
N LEU A 135 9.55 16.15 -3.88
CA LEU A 135 10.47 17.29 -3.90
C LEU A 135 11.17 17.52 -5.26
N ASN A 136 11.16 16.54 -6.17
CA ASN A 136 11.69 16.62 -7.54
C ASN A 136 13.11 17.23 -7.66
N ALA A 137 13.97 16.98 -6.65
CA ALA A 137 15.34 17.49 -6.58
C ALA A 137 16.27 16.49 -5.86
N PRO A 138 16.54 15.31 -6.44
CA PRO A 138 17.09 14.16 -5.70
C PRO A 138 18.43 14.44 -5.02
N THR A 139 19.33 15.19 -5.66
CA THR A 139 20.63 15.54 -5.09
C THR A 139 20.53 16.51 -3.91
N LYS A 140 19.59 17.47 -3.97
CA LYS A 140 19.32 18.39 -2.87
C LYS A 140 18.69 17.64 -1.68
N VAL A 141 17.74 16.76 -1.98
CA VAL A 141 17.05 15.93 -0.99
C VAL A 141 18.02 15.02 -0.24
N GLU A 142 18.92 14.31 -0.94
CA GLU A 142 19.91 13.45 -0.26
C GLU A 142 20.89 14.27 0.60
N ARG A 143 21.31 15.47 0.15
CA ARG A 143 22.13 16.37 0.99
C ARG A 143 21.38 16.78 2.26
N GLU A 144 20.13 17.20 2.14
CA GLU A 144 19.30 17.57 3.29
C GLU A 144 19.06 16.37 4.23
N ILE A 145 18.85 15.16 3.70
CA ILE A 145 18.73 13.93 4.49
C ILE A 145 20.01 13.70 5.31
N VAL A 146 21.19 13.83 4.69
CA VAL A 146 22.47 13.66 5.38
C VAL A 146 22.64 14.70 6.48
N ASP A 147 22.35 15.98 6.18
CA ASP A 147 22.42 17.07 7.17
C ASP A 147 21.49 16.80 8.37
N LEU A 148 20.29 16.27 8.12
CA LEU A 148 19.32 15.93 9.18
C LEU A 148 19.71 14.69 10.01
N ILE A 149 20.41 13.74 9.40
CA ILE A 149 20.98 12.58 10.11
C ILE A 149 22.13 13.04 11.00
N ASP A 150 22.99 13.94 10.48
CA ASP A 150 24.10 14.53 11.22
C ASP A 150 23.61 15.41 12.37
N SER A 151 22.49 16.12 12.20
CA SER A 151 21.85 16.90 13.26
C SER A 151 21.02 16.03 14.23
N THR A 152 21.06 14.70 14.13
CA THR A 152 20.30 13.74 14.95
C THR A 152 18.77 13.88 14.94
N ARG A 153 18.20 14.50 13.90
CA ARG A 153 16.74 14.69 13.77
C ARG A 153 16.07 13.57 13.00
N LEU A 154 16.83 12.90 12.13
CA LEU A 154 16.36 11.89 11.20
C LEU A 154 17.20 10.61 11.32
N ARG A 155 16.56 9.46 11.12
CA ARG A 155 17.24 8.18 10.96
C ARG A 155 16.82 7.48 9.68
N ARG A 156 17.79 6.85 9.01
CA ARG A 156 17.59 5.96 7.87
C ARG A 156 17.52 4.52 8.36
N LEU A 157 16.45 3.82 7.96
CA LEU A 157 16.18 2.43 8.27
C LEU A 157 16.26 1.60 7.00
N PHE A 158 17.08 0.56 7.01
CA PHE A 158 17.15 -0.40 5.92
C PHE A 158 16.16 -1.54 6.12
N ILE A 159 15.25 -1.70 5.17
CA ILE A 159 14.25 -2.78 5.10
C ILE A 159 14.68 -3.78 4.02
N PRO A 160 15.25 -4.92 4.42
CA PRO A 160 15.69 -5.95 3.49
C PRO A 160 14.49 -6.64 2.83
N GLY A 161 14.68 -7.04 1.57
CA GLY A 161 13.65 -7.68 0.77
C GLY A 161 12.60 -6.71 0.21
N ARG A 162 12.66 -5.41 0.51
CA ARG A 162 11.79 -4.39 -0.08
C ARG A 162 12.39 -3.84 -1.38
N GLY A 163 12.29 -4.64 -2.45
CA GLY A 163 12.70 -4.24 -3.81
C GLY A 163 14.20 -4.36 -4.10
N SER A 164 14.56 -4.19 -5.38
CA SER A 164 15.96 -4.16 -5.82
C SER A 164 16.62 -2.86 -5.35
N ALA A 165 17.87 -2.93 -4.87
CA ALA A 165 18.64 -1.81 -4.32
C ALA A 165 18.74 -0.59 -5.27
N LEU A 166 18.46 -0.77 -6.57
CA LEU A 166 18.51 0.29 -7.57
C LEU A 166 17.46 1.40 -7.40
N ALA A 167 16.32 1.13 -6.74
CA ALA A 167 15.22 2.09 -6.65
C ALA A 167 15.02 2.69 -5.25
N GLY A 168 15.98 2.53 -4.31
CA GLY A 168 15.90 3.13 -2.97
C GLY A 168 14.71 2.66 -2.10
N LEU A 169 13.97 1.67 -2.58
CA LEU A 169 12.76 1.11 -1.95
C LEU A 169 13.04 0.45 -0.62
N GLY A 170 14.25 -0.08 -0.44
CA GLY A 170 14.70 -0.67 0.80
C GLY A 170 14.85 0.35 1.91
N ASP A 171 15.03 1.63 1.60
CA ASP A 171 15.31 2.64 2.59
C ASP A 171 14.07 3.41 3.02
N CYS A 172 13.89 3.49 4.33
CA CYS A 172 12.88 4.29 4.98
C CYS A 172 13.53 5.36 5.86
N LEU A 173 12.80 6.46 6.03
CA LEU A 173 13.11 7.55 6.95
C LEU A 173 12.13 7.53 8.10
N ILE A 174 12.62 7.86 9.28
CA ILE A 174 11.83 8.08 10.49
C ILE A 174 12.41 9.28 11.24
N LEU A 175 11.54 10.16 11.72
CA LEU A 175 11.94 11.24 12.61
C LEU A 175 12.33 10.64 13.96
N VAL A 176 13.43 11.11 14.54
CA VAL A 176 13.90 10.61 15.83
C VAL A 176 12.84 10.88 16.92
N GLU A 177 12.18 12.04 16.87
CA GLU A 177 11.07 12.40 17.76
C GLU A 177 9.91 11.39 17.70
N ASP A 178 9.47 11.02 16.50
CA ASP A 178 8.40 10.02 16.32
C ASP A 178 8.80 8.64 16.85
N TRP A 179 10.07 8.26 16.68
CA TRP A 179 10.58 7.00 17.20
C TRP A 179 10.65 7.00 18.72
N GLU A 180 11.10 8.10 19.33
CA GLU A 180 11.09 8.26 20.79
C GLU A 180 9.68 8.14 21.34
N LEU A 181 8.69 8.78 20.72
CA LEU A 181 7.29 8.66 21.11
C LEU A 181 6.77 7.20 21.01
N LEU A 182 7.18 6.44 20.00
CA LEU A 182 6.85 5.01 19.90
C LEU A 182 7.46 4.20 21.05
N VAL A 183 8.70 4.49 21.43
CA VAL A 183 9.38 3.80 22.54
C VAL A 183 8.70 4.15 23.87
N LEU A 184 8.39 5.43 24.10
CA LEU A 184 7.73 5.90 25.32
C LEU A 184 6.31 5.34 25.48
N SER A 185 5.54 5.27 24.39
CA SER A 185 4.18 4.72 24.37
C SER A 185 4.12 3.19 24.49
N SER A 186 5.26 2.50 24.42
CA SER A 186 5.32 1.04 24.55
C SER A 186 5.15 0.59 25.99
N ALA A 187 3.99 0.01 26.31
CA ALA A 187 3.71 -0.53 27.65
C ALA A 187 4.49 -1.81 27.99
N SER A 188 5.14 -2.45 27.01
CA SER A 188 5.86 -3.71 27.16
C SER A 188 7.32 -3.55 27.61
N LEU A 189 7.83 -2.32 27.68
CA LEU A 189 9.21 -2.02 28.05
C LEU A 189 9.27 -1.34 29.41
N GLU A 190 10.28 -1.69 30.20
CA GLU A 190 10.61 -1.01 31.45
C GLU A 190 11.14 0.41 31.19
N GLU A 191 10.86 1.35 32.08
CA GLU A 191 11.22 2.76 31.89
C GLU A 191 12.75 2.97 31.77
N SER A 192 13.53 2.25 32.58
CA SER A 192 15.00 2.23 32.51
C SER A 192 15.52 1.79 31.14
N LEU A 193 14.89 0.78 30.54
CA LEU A 193 15.23 0.27 29.21
C LEU A 193 14.82 1.25 28.10
N LYS A 194 13.70 1.96 28.26
CA LYS A 194 13.28 3.00 27.31
C LYS A 194 14.30 4.14 27.25
N GLU A 195 14.70 4.68 28.40
CA GLU A 195 15.69 5.75 28.49
C GLU A 195 17.03 5.32 27.86
N LYS A 196 17.49 4.12 28.21
CA LYS A 196 18.71 3.52 27.64
C LYS A 196 18.62 3.37 26.12
N PHE A 197 17.49 2.89 25.60
CA PHE A 197 17.29 2.72 24.16
C PHE A 197 17.23 4.07 23.43
N ILE A 198 16.57 5.08 24.01
CA ILE A 198 16.53 6.44 23.45
C ILE A 198 17.94 7.05 23.40
N GLN A 199 18.77 6.83 24.42
CA GLN A 199 20.17 7.26 24.40
C GLN A 199 20.96 6.61 23.25
N VAL A 200 20.71 5.33 22.96
CA VAL A 200 21.28 4.64 21.79
C VAL A 200 20.74 5.26 20.49
N LEU A 201 19.45 5.61 20.43
CA LEU A 201 18.86 6.28 19.27
C LEU A 201 19.46 7.67 18.99
N ARG A 202 19.95 8.39 20.00
CA ARG A 202 20.59 9.71 19.81
C ARG A 202 22.10 9.63 19.52
N SER A 203 22.78 8.64 20.08
CA SER A 203 24.25 8.57 20.02
C SER A 203 24.84 8.12 18.67
N ASN A 204 24.14 7.27 17.90
CA ASN A 204 24.64 6.81 16.59
C ASN A 204 23.54 6.74 15.54
N THR A 205 23.22 7.87 14.90
CA THR A 205 22.17 7.99 13.89
C THR A 205 22.54 7.41 12.52
N LYS A 206 23.84 7.22 12.25
CA LYS A 206 24.35 6.74 10.95
C LYS A 206 24.24 5.23 10.78
N SER A 207 24.32 4.48 11.87
CA SER A 207 24.20 3.02 11.84
C SER A 207 22.77 2.57 12.14
N SER A 208 22.23 1.71 11.27
CA SER A 208 20.99 0.94 11.55
C SER A 208 21.26 -0.34 12.37
N ALA A 209 22.53 -0.67 12.63
CA ALA A 209 22.93 -1.82 13.44
C ALA A 209 23.40 -1.36 14.84
N VAL A 210 23.01 -2.12 15.86
CA VAL A 210 23.41 -1.94 17.25
C VAL A 210 24.20 -3.16 17.70
N SER A 211 25.34 -2.94 18.36
CA SER A 211 26.10 -4.03 18.95
C SER A 211 25.29 -4.70 20.06
N ALA A 212 25.21 -6.02 20.04
CA ALA A 212 24.52 -6.80 21.08
C ALA A 212 25.15 -6.61 22.49
N THR A 213 26.33 -6.01 22.59
CA THR A 213 27.00 -5.72 23.86
C THR A 213 26.40 -4.55 24.64
N TYR A 214 25.60 -3.68 24.01
CA TYR A 214 24.97 -2.54 24.69
C TYR A 214 23.80 -2.93 25.62
N PHE A 215 23.16 -4.07 25.34
CA PHE A 215 21.99 -4.54 26.07
C PHE A 215 22.28 -5.90 26.71
N THR A 216 21.66 -6.16 27.87
CA THR A 216 21.66 -7.50 28.44
C THR A 216 20.85 -8.46 27.56
N ALA A 217 21.01 -9.76 27.75
CA ALA A 217 20.23 -10.76 27.01
C ALA A 217 18.71 -10.61 27.27
N GLU A 218 18.33 -10.23 28.48
CA GLU A 218 16.92 -9.99 28.84
C GLU A 218 16.38 -8.72 28.18
N GLU A 219 17.12 -7.61 28.27
CA GLU A 219 16.78 -6.33 27.62
C GLU A 219 16.65 -6.48 26.10
N SER A 220 17.61 -7.12 25.45
CA SER A 220 17.56 -7.38 24.01
C SER A 220 16.39 -8.27 23.63
N SER A 221 16.08 -9.31 24.42
CA SER A 221 14.89 -10.14 24.20
C SER A 221 13.59 -9.33 24.32
N ALA A 222 13.53 -8.37 25.25
CA ALA A 222 12.37 -7.49 25.43
C ALA A 222 12.21 -6.53 24.24
N LEU A 223 13.30 -5.91 23.78
CA LEU A 223 13.31 -5.06 22.59
C LEU A 223 12.93 -5.81 21.32
N VAL A 224 13.38 -7.07 21.17
CA VAL A 224 12.97 -7.93 20.05
C VAL A 224 11.48 -8.26 20.12
N ARG A 225 10.96 -8.63 21.30
CA ARG A 225 9.52 -8.90 21.48
C ARG A 225 8.66 -7.67 21.23
N ALA A 226 9.14 -6.50 21.62
CA ALA A 226 8.47 -5.22 21.35
C ALA A 226 8.60 -4.76 19.88
N GLY A 227 9.48 -5.39 19.09
CA GLY A 227 9.65 -5.11 17.67
C GLY A 227 10.63 -3.95 17.36
N PHE A 228 11.45 -3.55 18.31
CA PHE A 228 12.47 -2.50 18.12
C PHE A 228 13.84 -3.02 17.66
N LEU A 229 14.08 -4.32 17.83
CA LEU A 229 15.27 -5.01 17.34
C LEU A 229 14.90 -6.26 16.56
N VAL A 230 15.69 -6.56 15.53
CA VAL A 230 15.62 -7.81 14.76
C VAL A 230 16.99 -8.46 14.73
N SER A 231 17.00 -9.77 14.98
CA SER A 231 18.20 -10.58 14.79
C SER A 231 18.45 -10.80 13.28
N PRO A 232 19.69 -10.63 12.79
CA PRO A 232 20.01 -10.80 11.37
C PRO A 232 19.68 -12.20 10.83
N SER A 233 19.70 -13.24 11.68
CA SER A 233 19.32 -14.61 11.32
C SER A 233 17.84 -14.76 10.91
N SER A 234 16.96 -13.93 11.45
CA SER A 234 15.53 -13.90 11.08
C SER A 234 15.30 -13.21 9.73
N LEU A 235 16.24 -12.38 9.31
CA LEU A 235 16.21 -11.60 8.07
C LEU A 235 16.56 -12.46 6.85
N ALA A 236 17.53 -13.36 7.02
CA ALA A 236 18.01 -14.25 5.99
C ALA A 236 16.97 -15.27 5.51
N LYS A 237 15.93 -15.57 6.31
CA LYS A 237 14.85 -16.50 5.92
C LYS A 237 13.90 -15.95 4.84
N ASN A 238 13.81 -14.61 4.70
CA ASN A 238 12.89 -13.96 3.76
C ASN A 238 13.61 -13.28 2.58
N ALA A 239 14.95 -13.32 2.55
CA ALA A 239 15.72 -12.89 1.40
C ALA A 239 15.91 -14.09 0.45
N PRO A 240 15.62 -13.97 -0.85
CA PRO A 240 16.12 -14.94 -1.82
C PRO A 240 17.65 -14.94 -1.69
N SER A 241 18.23 -16.14 -1.60
CA SER A 241 19.61 -16.43 -1.24
C SER A 241 20.64 -15.79 -2.18
N SER A 242 20.91 -14.48 -2.03
CA SER A 242 22.02 -13.79 -2.70
C SER A 242 22.29 -12.38 -2.16
N ILE A 243 22.33 -12.15 -0.84
CA ILE A 243 22.97 -10.92 -0.30
C ILE A 243 23.68 -11.28 1.00
N ASN A 244 25.02 -11.42 0.92
CA ASN A 244 25.89 -11.48 2.09
C ASN A 244 25.75 -10.15 2.87
N PRO A 245 25.53 -10.16 4.20
CA PRO A 245 25.54 -8.96 5.02
C PRO A 245 27.00 -8.57 5.29
N SER A 246 27.70 -8.10 4.27
CA SER A 246 29.06 -7.57 4.37
C SER A 246 29.27 -6.58 3.22
N THR A 247 28.58 -5.46 3.28
CA THR A 247 28.94 -4.28 2.48
C THR A 247 29.01 -3.07 3.39
N THR A 248 30.06 -3.05 4.20
CA THR A 248 30.72 -1.81 4.59
C THR A 248 31.45 -1.32 3.34
N ILE A 249 31.16 -0.10 2.89
CA ILE A 249 31.93 0.55 1.81
C ILE A 249 33.32 0.89 2.37
N LEU A 250 34.39 0.32 1.80
CA LEU A 250 35.74 0.93 1.77
C LEU A 250 36.64 0.32 0.66
N CYS A 251 37.61 1.12 0.24
CA CYS A 251 38.52 1.05 -0.91
C CYS A 251 39.55 -0.11 -0.99
N SER A 252 39.90 -0.44 -2.25
CA SER A 252 41.23 -0.75 -2.83
C SER A 252 41.99 -2.10 -2.63
N THR A 253 42.53 -2.55 -3.77
CA THR A 253 43.76 -3.34 -4.07
C THR A 253 43.84 -4.88 -3.89
N LYS A 254 44.00 -5.53 -5.06
CA LYS A 254 44.92 -6.65 -5.46
C LYS A 254 44.83 -8.06 -4.84
N GLN A 255 44.81 -9.05 -5.77
CA GLN A 255 45.37 -10.42 -5.71
C GLN A 255 44.70 -11.43 -4.75
N MET A 256 44.74 -12.76 -4.89
CA MET A 256 44.87 -13.74 -5.98
C MET A 256 44.47 -15.10 -5.32
N ALA A 257 44.07 -16.08 -6.13
CA ALA A 257 43.68 -17.47 -5.83
C ALA A 257 44.18 -18.15 -4.52
N ASN A 258 43.33 -18.98 -3.87
CA ASN A 258 43.50 -20.45 -3.89
C ASN A 258 42.43 -21.23 -3.09
N ILE A 259 42.23 -22.46 -3.57
CA ILE A 259 41.37 -23.57 -3.15
C ILE A 259 41.90 -24.23 -1.86
N ALA A 260 41.01 -24.61 -0.93
CA ALA A 260 41.00 -25.91 -0.22
C ALA A 260 39.98 -25.93 0.95
N THR A 261 39.02 -26.86 0.88
CA THR A 261 38.40 -27.57 2.02
C THR A 261 39.19 -28.89 2.25
N PRO A 262 39.09 -29.65 3.38
CA PRO A 262 37.88 -29.82 4.21
C PRO A 262 38.07 -30.05 5.74
N GLU A 263 36.90 -30.09 6.40
CA GLU A 263 36.51 -30.80 7.64
C GLU A 263 37.18 -30.52 9.00
N ASP A 264 36.41 -29.93 9.94
CA ASP A 264 36.08 -30.62 11.21
C ASP A 264 34.92 -29.95 12.01
N GLN A 265 34.03 -30.80 12.55
CA GLN A 265 33.03 -30.64 13.64
C GLN A 265 32.04 -29.43 13.71
N PRO A 266 30.70 -29.66 13.76
CA PRO A 266 29.75 -28.62 14.14
C PRO A 266 29.52 -28.61 15.66
N SER A 267 30.48 -28.10 16.43
CA SER A 267 30.19 -27.60 17.78
C SER A 267 29.49 -26.23 17.66
N ASN A 268 28.23 -26.25 17.22
CA ASN A 268 27.47 -25.04 16.90
C ASN A 268 26.93 -24.35 18.18
N LYS A 269 27.81 -24.08 19.14
CA LYS A 269 27.63 -23.01 20.13
C LYS A 269 28.12 -21.71 19.48
N ARG A 270 27.45 -21.27 18.40
CA ARG A 270 27.67 -19.91 17.89
C ARG A 270 27.23 -18.96 18.98
N SER A 271 28.23 -18.39 19.63
CA SER A 271 28.11 -17.33 20.61
C SER A 271 27.12 -16.28 20.09
N PHE A 272 25.98 -16.15 20.76
CA PHE A 272 25.05 -15.02 20.62
C PHE A 272 25.72 -13.66 20.96
N ARG A 273 27.00 -13.64 21.37
CA ARG A 273 27.67 -12.46 21.92
C ARG A 273 28.24 -11.50 20.86
N ASP A 274 28.49 -11.96 19.63
CA ASP A 274 29.08 -11.12 18.56
C ASP A 274 28.10 -10.79 17.42
N SER A 275 26.82 -11.16 17.54
CA SER A 275 25.84 -10.85 16.50
C SER A 275 25.34 -9.41 16.63
N SER A 276 25.71 -8.53 15.70
CA SER A 276 25.08 -7.22 15.56
C SER A 276 23.56 -7.37 15.37
N MET A 277 22.76 -6.66 16.17
CA MET A 277 21.30 -6.60 15.99
C MET A 277 20.93 -5.43 15.08
N ILE A 278 19.81 -5.53 14.37
CA ILE A 278 19.35 -4.47 13.45
C ILE A 278 18.18 -3.75 14.09
N LEU A 279 18.18 -2.42 14.02
CA LEU A 279 17.08 -1.59 14.47
C LEU A 279 15.84 -1.83 13.60
N SER A 280 14.69 -1.93 14.25
CA SER A 280 13.40 -2.03 13.60
C SER A 280 12.37 -1.17 14.32
N VAL A 281 11.19 -1.07 13.71
CA VAL A 281 10.03 -0.41 14.31
C VAL A 281 8.89 -1.42 14.43
N PRO A 282 8.06 -1.32 15.48
CA PRO A 282 6.90 -2.19 15.64
C PRO A 282 5.95 -2.08 14.44
N ASN A 283 5.25 -3.17 14.13
CA ASN A 283 4.25 -3.24 13.05
C ASN A 283 4.77 -2.90 11.63
N LEU A 284 6.08 -2.99 11.40
CA LEU A 284 6.67 -2.81 10.07
C LEU A 284 6.14 -3.83 9.06
N GLY A 285 5.99 -5.10 9.45
CA GLY A 285 5.47 -6.15 8.56
C GLY A 285 4.07 -5.86 8.00
N PRO A 286 3.06 -5.59 8.84
CA PRO A 286 1.74 -5.14 8.40
C PRO A 286 1.78 -3.90 7.47
N TYR A 287 2.61 -2.91 7.78
CA TYR A 287 2.83 -1.75 6.92
C TYR A 287 3.32 -2.15 5.54
N LEU A 288 4.36 -2.98 5.44
CA LEU A 288 4.90 -3.44 4.16
C LEU A 288 3.89 -4.24 3.34
N ARG A 289 3.05 -5.06 3.99
CA ARG A 289 1.96 -5.77 3.29
C ARG A 289 0.92 -4.81 2.72
N LEU A 290 0.58 -3.76 3.46
CA LEU A 290 -0.33 -2.72 2.99
C LEU A 290 0.22 -2.02 1.74
N LEU A 291 1.50 -1.67 1.74
CA LEU A 291 2.16 -1.06 0.58
C LEU A 291 2.18 -2.00 -0.63
N SER A 292 2.52 -3.27 -0.41
CA SER A 292 2.50 -4.27 -1.47
C SER A 292 1.09 -4.43 -2.05
N ALA A 293 0.06 -4.49 -1.21
CA ALA A 293 -1.32 -4.59 -1.66
C ALA A 293 -1.76 -3.35 -2.46
N ALA A 294 -1.36 -2.16 -2.03
CA ALA A 294 -1.68 -0.91 -2.72
C ALA A 294 -1.05 -0.87 -4.12
N ARG A 295 0.24 -1.21 -4.24
CA ARG A 295 0.95 -1.28 -5.52
C ARG A 295 0.34 -2.32 -6.45
N SER A 296 0.07 -3.52 -5.95
CA SER A 296 -0.58 -4.57 -6.74
C SER A 296 -1.96 -4.15 -7.22
N GLN A 297 -2.75 -3.46 -6.39
CA GLN A 297 -4.04 -2.93 -6.81
C GLN A 297 -3.87 -1.90 -7.93
N MET A 298 -2.94 -0.95 -7.81
CA MET A 298 -2.69 0.08 -8.82
C MET A 298 -2.33 -0.54 -10.17
N LEU A 299 -1.39 -1.49 -10.15
CA LEU A 299 -0.96 -2.24 -11.32
C LEU A 299 -2.11 -3.03 -11.96
N SER A 300 -2.95 -3.69 -11.14
CA SER A 300 -4.13 -4.43 -11.64
C SER A 300 -5.18 -3.53 -12.29
N ILE A 301 -5.29 -2.26 -11.89
CA ILE A 301 -6.23 -1.32 -12.50
C ILE A 301 -5.71 -0.88 -13.86
N LEU A 302 -4.40 -0.67 -13.99
CA LEU A 302 -3.74 -0.32 -15.25
C LEU A 302 -3.76 -1.50 -16.22
N GLU A 303 -3.45 -2.72 -15.79
CA GLU A 303 -3.52 -3.93 -16.65
C GLU A 303 -4.88 -4.15 -17.33
N ARG A 304 -5.96 -3.60 -16.75
CA ARG A 304 -7.31 -3.69 -17.32
C ARG A 304 -7.55 -2.68 -18.44
N SER A 305 -6.66 -1.72 -18.66
CA SER A 305 -6.71 -0.85 -19.83
C SER A 305 -5.93 -1.48 -20.99
N LYS A 306 -6.35 -1.15 -22.22
CA LYS A 306 -5.83 -1.79 -23.44
C LYS A 306 -4.31 -1.66 -23.60
N TYR A 307 -3.74 -0.52 -23.18
CA TYR A 307 -2.30 -0.23 -23.30
C TYR A 307 -1.58 -0.24 -21.95
N SER A 308 -2.21 -0.68 -20.87
CA SER A 308 -1.71 -0.46 -19.50
C SER A 308 -1.48 1.02 -19.12
N GLU A 309 -2.15 1.93 -19.83
CA GLU A 309 -2.14 3.36 -19.60
C GLU A 309 -3.56 3.85 -19.28
N ALA A 310 -3.68 4.90 -18.48
CA ALA A 310 -4.95 5.57 -18.21
C ALA A 310 -4.73 7.04 -17.83
N PRO A 311 -5.67 7.94 -18.15
CA PRO A 311 -5.67 9.29 -17.57
C PRO A 311 -5.76 9.23 -16.05
N LEU A 312 -5.07 10.13 -15.35
CA LEU A 312 -4.97 10.12 -13.89
C LEU A 312 -6.34 10.15 -13.19
N TYR A 313 -7.26 10.99 -13.66
CA TYR A 313 -8.59 11.10 -13.05
C TYR A 313 -9.40 9.79 -13.19
N LEU A 314 -9.21 9.06 -14.29
CA LEU A 314 -9.89 7.79 -14.56
C LEU A 314 -9.30 6.68 -13.69
N LEU A 315 -7.98 6.67 -13.53
CA LEU A 315 -7.28 5.77 -12.61
C LEU A 315 -7.78 5.98 -11.16
N LYS A 316 -7.94 7.24 -10.74
CA LYS A 316 -8.52 7.61 -9.44
C LYS A 316 -9.94 7.06 -9.26
N ASP A 317 -10.81 7.25 -10.25
CA ASP A 317 -12.20 6.81 -10.16
C ASP A 317 -12.31 5.26 -10.06
N ARG A 318 -11.46 4.55 -10.80
CA ARG A 318 -11.33 3.09 -10.70
C ARG A 318 -10.75 2.64 -9.35
N TRP A 319 -9.80 3.37 -8.78
CA TRP A 319 -9.24 3.11 -7.45
C TRP A 319 -10.28 3.25 -6.35
N ASP A 320 -11.09 4.31 -6.42
CA ASP A 320 -12.16 4.56 -5.48
C ASP A 320 -13.29 3.51 -5.63
N GLY A 321 -13.47 2.96 -6.83
CA GLY A 321 -14.33 1.79 -7.06
C GLY A 321 -15.79 2.16 -7.31
N ALA A 322 -16.02 3.24 -8.06
CA ALA A 322 -17.36 3.77 -8.37
C ALA A 322 -18.22 4.00 -7.11
N VAL A 323 -17.62 4.67 -6.12
CA VAL A 323 -18.30 5.07 -4.88
C VAL A 323 -19.48 5.98 -5.21
N GLU A 324 -20.59 5.87 -4.48
CA GLU A 324 -21.70 6.83 -4.62
C GLU A 324 -21.17 8.27 -4.45
N SER A 325 -21.12 9.06 -5.53
CA SER A 325 -20.77 10.47 -5.41
C SER A 325 -21.95 11.26 -4.81
N GLN A 326 -21.67 12.28 -4.00
CA GLN A 326 -22.70 13.22 -3.51
C GLN A 326 -23.18 14.18 -4.62
N THR A 327 -23.17 13.74 -5.87
CA THR A 327 -23.70 14.54 -6.98
C THR A 327 -25.22 14.62 -6.86
N GLN A 328 -25.80 15.74 -7.32
CA GLN A 328 -27.24 15.98 -7.29
C GLN A 328 -28.04 14.86 -7.97
N PHE A 329 -27.44 14.24 -9.00
CA PHE A 329 -27.99 13.05 -9.67
C PHE A 329 -28.05 11.81 -8.78
N GLY A 330 -27.02 11.55 -7.99
CA GLY A 330 -27.00 10.45 -7.03
C GLY A 330 -28.00 10.67 -5.88
N ALA A 331 -28.17 11.92 -5.45
CA ALA A 331 -29.21 12.29 -4.48
C ALA A 331 -30.63 12.08 -5.03
N ALA A 332 -30.87 12.43 -6.30
CA ALA A 332 -32.17 12.22 -6.96
C ALA A 332 -32.50 10.73 -7.19
N LYS A 333 -31.51 9.91 -7.61
CA LYS A 333 -31.67 8.45 -7.70
C LYS A 333 -31.97 7.83 -6.33
N ARG A 334 -31.32 8.33 -5.29
CA ARG A 334 -31.54 7.91 -3.90
C ARG A 334 -32.93 8.27 -3.38
N ALA A 335 -33.45 9.45 -3.70
CA ALA A 335 -34.83 9.83 -3.36
C ALA A 335 -35.87 8.91 -4.02
N ARG A 336 -35.51 8.28 -5.14
CA ARG A 336 -36.32 7.27 -5.85
C ARG A 336 -36.11 5.82 -5.38
N GLY A 337 -35.22 5.58 -4.41
CA GLY A 337 -34.90 4.24 -3.91
C GLY A 337 -33.99 3.41 -4.83
N GLU A 338 -33.37 4.03 -5.83
CA GLU A 338 -32.42 3.38 -6.74
C GLU A 338 -31.01 3.34 -6.13
N VAL A 339 -30.30 2.22 -6.30
CA VAL A 339 -28.90 2.07 -5.85
C VAL A 339 -28.01 2.97 -6.69
N SER A 340 -27.29 3.91 -6.05
CA SER A 340 -26.53 4.95 -6.75
C SER A 340 -25.02 4.76 -6.56
N GLY A 341 -24.50 3.56 -6.80
CA GLY A 341 -23.08 3.23 -6.72
C GLY A 341 -22.74 2.24 -5.61
N VAL A 342 -21.44 2.00 -5.40
CA VAL A 342 -20.95 1.07 -4.38
C VAL A 342 -20.75 1.82 -3.07
N LEU A 343 -21.22 1.27 -1.95
CA LEU A 343 -20.93 1.84 -0.63
C LEU A 343 -19.42 1.78 -0.34
N PRO A 344 -18.82 2.82 0.27
CA PRO A 344 -17.38 2.88 0.54
C PRO A 344 -16.81 1.59 1.14
N GLY A 345 -17.43 1.05 2.18
CA GLY A 345 -17.02 -0.17 2.89
C GLY A 345 -17.07 -1.45 2.07
N ARG A 346 -17.73 -1.43 0.90
CA ARG A 346 -17.76 -2.57 -0.02
C ARG A 346 -16.62 -2.55 -1.05
N THR A 347 -15.94 -1.41 -1.21
CA THR A 347 -14.82 -1.24 -2.15
C THR A 347 -13.56 -1.96 -1.67
N LYS A 348 -12.66 -2.30 -2.60
CA LYS A 348 -11.34 -2.86 -2.27
C LYS A 348 -10.50 -1.88 -1.45
N LYS A 349 -10.57 -0.58 -1.79
CA LYS A 349 -9.91 0.51 -1.05
C LYS A 349 -10.18 0.44 0.46
N TRP A 350 -11.41 0.18 0.89
CA TRP A 350 -11.74 0.11 2.33
C TRP A 350 -11.56 -1.29 2.93
N LYS A 351 -11.77 -2.35 2.15
CA LYS A 351 -11.63 -3.74 2.62
C LYS A 351 -10.17 -4.18 2.79
N GLU A 352 -9.34 -3.89 1.82
CA GLU A 352 -7.96 -4.39 1.73
C GLU A 352 -6.96 -3.29 2.08
N LEU A 353 -7.24 -2.05 1.68
CA LEU A 353 -6.30 -0.93 1.84
C LEU A 353 -6.68 0.06 2.95
N TYR A 354 -7.65 -0.30 3.80
CA TYR A 354 -8.03 0.48 4.98
C TYR A 354 -8.33 1.96 4.68
N GLY A 355 -8.84 2.27 3.49
CA GLY A 355 -9.14 3.64 3.06
C GLY A 355 -7.92 4.46 2.63
N MET A 356 -6.84 3.81 2.20
CA MET A 356 -5.63 4.46 1.68
C MET A 356 -5.98 5.47 0.57
N ASN A 357 -5.34 6.62 0.63
CA ASN A 357 -5.50 7.70 -0.33
C ASN A 357 -4.94 7.30 -1.69
N PHE A 358 -5.71 7.56 -2.76
CA PHE A 358 -5.29 7.30 -4.14
C PHE A 358 -3.98 8.03 -4.46
N ARG A 359 -3.93 9.33 -4.14
CA ARG A 359 -2.77 10.17 -4.43
C ARG A 359 -1.52 9.64 -3.73
N TRP A 360 -1.64 9.28 -2.47
CA TRP A 360 -0.56 8.67 -1.70
C TRP A 360 -0.07 7.37 -2.33
N ALA A 361 -0.98 6.48 -2.74
CA ALA A 361 -0.63 5.20 -3.37
C ALA A 361 0.02 5.40 -4.76
N LEU A 362 -0.40 6.43 -5.50
CA LEU A 362 0.20 6.82 -6.77
C LEU A 362 1.65 7.29 -6.56
N GLU A 363 1.88 8.20 -5.62
CA GLU A 363 3.21 8.75 -5.30
C GLU A 363 4.19 7.64 -4.91
N GLU A 364 3.76 6.71 -4.04
CA GLU A 364 4.56 5.56 -3.64
C GLU A 364 4.82 4.59 -4.81
N ALA A 365 3.89 4.43 -5.76
CA ALA A 365 4.07 3.57 -6.93
C ALA A 365 4.98 4.20 -7.99
N VAL A 366 4.90 5.51 -8.19
CA VAL A 366 5.82 6.29 -9.04
C VAL A 366 7.22 6.22 -8.45
N GLY A 367 7.36 6.46 -7.14
CA GLY A 367 8.66 6.39 -6.46
C GLY A 367 9.26 4.99 -6.50
N ALA A 368 8.41 3.96 -6.46
CA ALA A 368 8.84 2.58 -6.64
C ALA A 368 9.28 2.22 -8.06
N GLY A 369 9.12 3.12 -9.04
CA GLY A 369 9.42 2.86 -10.45
C GLY A 369 8.52 1.76 -11.04
N LEU A 370 7.31 1.58 -10.51
CA LEU A 370 6.35 0.59 -11.03
C LEU A 370 5.43 1.18 -12.09
N ILE A 371 5.25 2.51 -12.02
CA ILE A 371 4.45 3.30 -12.93
C ILE A 371 5.19 4.59 -13.23
N GLU A 372 4.91 5.18 -14.38
CA GLU A 372 5.39 6.50 -14.73
C GLU A 372 4.22 7.42 -15.08
N MET A 373 4.44 8.73 -14.88
CA MET A 373 3.49 9.77 -15.24
C MET A 373 4.03 10.56 -16.42
N PHE A 374 3.16 10.86 -17.38
CA PHE A 374 3.51 11.58 -18.60
C PHE A 374 2.41 12.58 -18.96
N ASP A 375 2.76 13.63 -19.69
CA ASP A 375 1.80 14.65 -20.08
C ASP A 375 1.13 14.30 -21.40
N THR A 376 -0.19 14.41 -21.44
CA THR A 376 -1.01 14.12 -22.64
C THR A 376 -1.41 15.38 -23.42
N GLY A 377 -1.23 16.56 -22.84
CA GLY A 377 -1.60 17.86 -23.43
C GLY A 377 -3.09 18.11 -23.65
N SER A 378 -3.98 17.14 -23.40
CA SER A 378 -5.41 17.25 -23.69
C SER A 378 -6.31 16.80 -22.53
N VAL A 379 -6.00 15.67 -21.89
CA VAL A 379 -6.87 15.03 -20.87
C VAL A 379 -6.27 15.06 -19.47
N GLY A 380 -5.25 15.89 -19.27
CA GLY A 380 -4.44 15.95 -18.06
C GLY A 380 -3.30 14.92 -18.04
N PRO A 381 -2.66 14.67 -16.89
CA PRO A 381 -1.56 13.72 -16.79
C PRO A 381 -2.04 12.29 -17.06
N GLY A 382 -1.29 11.57 -17.88
CA GLY A 382 -1.39 10.14 -18.12
C GLY A 382 -0.54 9.36 -17.13
N VAL A 383 -0.95 8.12 -16.84
CA VAL A 383 -0.21 7.18 -16.02
C VAL A 383 -0.11 5.87 -16.78
N ARG A 384 1.08 5.28 -16.84
CA ARG A 384 1.28 3.95 -17.41
C ARG A 384 2.16 3.08 -16.54
N ARG A 385 2.00 1.78 -16.74
CA ARG A 385 2.83 0.76 -16.11
C ARG A 385 4.17 0.65 -16.82
N LEU A 386 5.24 0.44 -16.05
CA LEU A 386 6.59 0.14 -16.53
C LEU A 386 6.86 -1.36 -16.67
#